data_AF-A0A4R2LSJ0-F1
#
_entry.id   AF-A0A4R2LSJ0-F1
#
_cell.length_a   1.000
_cell.length_b   1.000
_cell.length_c   1.000
_cell.angle_alpha   90.00
_cell.angle_beta   90.00
_cell.angle_gamma   90.00
#
_symmetry.space_group_name_H-M   'P 1'
#
loop_
_entity.id
_entity.type
_entity.pdbx_description
1 polymer ?
#
loop_
_entity_poly.entity_id
_entity_poly.type
_entity_poly.pdbx_seq_one_letter_code
_entity_poly.pdbx_strand_id
1 'polypeptide(L)' 'MRKEQKLKEMVFKDHYSSLSNAHKEELRRRVIEESGMSYPAFYHKLRTNSFKPLEMKLITEIINSLNN' A
#
# COMPACT_ATOMS: atom_id res chain seq x y z
N MET A 1 -18.93 19.12 -1.55
CA MET A 1 -18.06 18.19 -0.80
C MET A 1 -18.25 16.80 -1.38
N ARG A 2 -17.24 16.22 -2.04
CA ARG A 2 -17.27 14.84 -2.58
C ARG A 2 -15.86 14.25 -2.44
N LYS A 3 -15.44 13.95 -1.21
CA LYS A 3 -14.13 13.32 -0.95
C LYS A 3 -14.22 11.83 -0.61
N GLU A 4 -15.41 11.23 -0.61
CA GLU A 4 -15.62 9.90 -0.01
C GLU A 4 -15.79 8.73 -0.99
N GLN A 5 -15.58 8.90 -2.30
CA GLN A 5 -15.90 7.83 -3.26
C GLN A 5 -14.78 7.36 -4.21
N LYS A 6 -13.56 7.92 -4.14
CA LYS A 6 -12.50 7.58 -5.12
C LYS A 6 -11.44 6.55 -4.67
N LEU A 7 -11.58 5.95 -3.50
CA LEU A 7 -10.71 4.83 -3.10
C LEU A 7 -11.10 3.50 -3.76
N LYS A 8 -12.30 3.39 -4.36
CA LYS A 8 -12.78 2.15 -4.99
C LYS A 8 -12.11 1.81 -6.33
N GLU A 9 -11.43 2.75 -6.97
CA GLU A 9 -10.73 2.53 -8.25
C GLU A 9 -9.28 3.02 -8.26
N MET A 10 -8.73 3.45 -7.11
CA MET A 10 -7.29 3.73 -7.04
C MET A 10 -6.54 2.42 -6.89
N VAL A 11 -5.77 2.07 -7.91
CA VAL A 11 -4.78 1.00 -7.83
C VAL A 11 -3.81 1.36 -6.70
N PHE A 12 -3.44 0.40 -5.84
CA PHE A 12 -2.56 0.65 -4.69
C PHE A 12 -1.29 1.44 -5.06
N LYS A 13 -0.77 1.20 -6.27
CA LYS A 13 0.34 1.96 -6.87
C LYS A 13 0.12 3.47 -6.90
N ASP A 14 -1.08 3.93 -7.27
CA ASP A 14 -1.39 5.36 -7.39
C ASP A 14 -1.45 6.01 -6.02
N HIS A 15 -2.10 5.32 -5.06
CA HIS A 15 -2.09 5.74 -3.66
C HIS A 15 -0.66 5.82 -3.12
N TYR A 16 0.12 4.75 -3.28
CA TYR A 16 1.52 4.72 -2.85
C TYR A 16 2.34 5.83 -3.47
N SER A 17 2.14 6.14 -4.76
CA SER A 17 2.86 7.22 -5.46
C SER A 17 2.54 8.61 -4.90
N SER A 18 1.30 8.82 -4.44
CA SER A 18 0.84 10.08 -3.84
C SER A 18 1.34 10.32 -2.41
N LEU A 19 1.83 9.28 -1.72
CA LEU A 19 2.35 9.40 -0.36
C LEU A 19 3.67 10.20 -0.30
N SER A 20 3.90 10.86 0.84
CA SER A 20 5.20 11.48 1.15
C SER A 20 6.28 10.42 1.28
N ASN A 21 7.56 10.80 1.16
CA ASN A 21 8.67 9.85 1.29
C ASN A 21 8.66 9.14 2.65
N ALA A 22 8.38 9.86 3.74
CA ALA A 22 8.28 9.26 5.07
C ALA A 22 7.16 8.19 5.16
N HIS A 23 5.97 8.49 4.63
CA HIS A 23 4.87 7.53 4.62
C HIS A 23 5.12 6.33 3.68
N LYS A 24 5.81 6.55 2.55
CA LYS A 24 6.24 5.45 1.66
C LYS A 24 7.18 4.50 2.37
N GLU A 25 8.20 5.04 3.05
CA GLU A 25 9.19 4.27 3.78
C GLU A 25 8.52 3.44 4.89
N GLU A 26 7.65 4.05 5.69
CA GLU A 26 6.97 3.36 6.79
C GLU A 26 5.99 2.30 6.30
N LEU A 27 5.15 2.62 5.31
CA LEU A 27 4.22 1.64 4.73
C LEU A 27 4.98 0.44 4.16
N ARG A 28 6.04 0.69 3.38
CA ARG A 28 6.85 -0.37 2.78
C ARG A 28 7.49 -1.23 3.86
N ARG A 29 8.07 -0.62 4.90
CA ARG A 29 8.69 -1.32 6.03
C ARG A 29 7.70 -2.27 6.68
N ARG A 30 6.52 -1.78 7.06
CA ARG A 30 5.47 -2.59 7.69
C ARG A 30 4.95 -3.69 6.78
N VAL A 31 4.73 -3.43 5.49
CA VAL A 31 4.27 -4.47 4.56
C VAL A 31 5.30 -5.59 4.43
N ILE A 32 6.60 -5.25 4.33
CA ILE A 32 7.68 -6.23 4.26
C ILE A 32 7.78 -7.04 5.55
N GLU A 33 7.76 -6.38 6.71
CA GLU A 33 7.84 -7.00 8.03
C GLU A 33 6.64 -7.92 8.32
N GLU A 34 5.42 -7.44 8.09
CA GLU A 34 4.18 -8.15 8.44
C GLU A 34 3.83 -9.23 7.41
N SER A 35 4.14 -9.04 6.12
CA SER A 35 3.85 -10.05 5.09
C SER A 35 5.00 -11.03 4.87
N GLY A 36 6.18 -10.79 5.44
CA GLY A 36 7.40 -11.56 5.22
C GLY A 36 7.91 -11.54 3.77
N MET A 37 7.47 -10.58 2.94
CA MET A 37 7.91 -10.50 1.55
C MET A 37 9.23 -9.77 1.41
N SER A 38 10.05 -10.17 0.44
CA SER A 38 11.32 -9.47 0.19
C SER A 38 11.10 -8.07 -0.39
N TYR A 39 12.07 -7.18 -0.15
CA TYR A 39 12.06 -5.83 -0.69
C TYR A 39 11.90 -5.78 -2.23
N PRO A 40 12.63 -6.60 -3.03
CA PRO A 40 12.41 -6.64 -4.47
C PRO A 40 11.01 -7.14 -4.86
N ALA A 41 10.45 -8.10 -4.11
CA ALA A 41 9.12 -8.63 -4.36
C ALA A 41 8.04 -7.55 -4.16
N PHE A 42 8.19 -6.70 -3.14
CA PHE A 42 7.30 -5.55 -2.93
C PHE A 42 7.27 -4.63 -4.14
N TYR A 43 8.44 -4.17 -4.62
CA TYR A 43 8.50 -3.26 -5.77
C TYR A 43 8.07 -3.92 -7.09
N HIS A 44 8.35 -5.21 -7.27
CA HIS A 44 7.82 -5.95 -8.41
C HIS A 44 6.30 -5.91 -8.40
N LYS A 45 5.67 -6.31 -7.28
CA LYS A 45 4.22 -6.33 -7.09
C LYS A 45 3.59 -4.95 -7.20
N LEU A 46 4.26 -3.92 -6.70
CA LEU A 46 3.85 -2.52 -6.84
C LEU A 46 3.81 -2.05 -8.29
N ARG A 47 4.83 -2.43 -9.08
CA ARG A 47 4.90 -2.08 -10.49
C ARG A 47 3.87 -2.84 -11.34
N THR A 48 3.68 -4.12 -11.07
CA THR A 48 2.79 -5.02 -11.83
C THR A 48 1.36 -5.09 -11.29
N ASN A 49 1.07 -4.40 -10.18
CA ASN A 49 -0.18 -4.49 -9.43
C ASN A 49 -0.60 -5.94 -9.11
N SER A 50 0.37 -6.78 -8.74
CA SER A 50 0.17 -8.23 -8.54
C SER A 50 0.17 -8.62 -7.06
N PHE A 51 -0.40 -7.77 -6.21
CA PHE A 51 -0.63 -8.10 -4.81
C PHE A 51 -1.78 -9.10 -4.69
N LYS A 52 -1.59 -10.12 -3.87
CA LYS A 52 -2.61 -11.12 -3.56
C LYS A 52 -3.70 -10.48 -2.69
N PRO A 53 -4.94 -11.02 -2.68
CA PRO A 53 -6.03 -10.49 -1.86
C PRO A 53 -5.67 -10.33 -0.37
N LEU A 54 -4.91 -11.27 0.21
CA LEU A 54 -4.47 -11.17 1.60
C LEU A 54 -3.41 -10.08 1.81
N GLU A 55 -2.47 -9.92 0.89
CA GLU A 55 -1.48 -8.84 0.91
C GLU A 55 -2.18 -7.48 0.80
N MET A 56 -3.21 -7.38 -0.05
CA MET A 56 -4.01 -6.15 -0.19
C MET A 56 -4.83 -5.81 1.06
N LYS A 57 -5.37 -6.83 1.75
CA LYS A 57 -6.03 -6.61 3.05
C LYS A 57 -5.05 -6.04 4.07
N LEU A 58 -3.88 -6.68 4.22
CA LEU A 58 -2.80 -6.20 5.09
C LEU A 58 -2.39 -4.75 4.76
N ILE A 59 -2.13 -4.46 3.49
CA ILE A 59 -1.78 -3.11 3.03
C ILE A 59 -2.87 -2.10 3.42
N THR A 60 -4.14 -2.45 3.24
CA THR A 60 -5.27 -1.58 3.59
C THR A 60 -5.35 -1.32 5.09
N GLU A 61 -5.12 -2.35 5.91
CA GLU A 61 -5.06 -2.24 7.37
C GLU A 61 -3.91 -1.32 7.83
N ILE A 62 -2.72 -1.48 7.24
CA ILE A 62 -1.56 -0.62 7.52
C ILE A 62 -1.86 0.83 7.11
N ILE A 63 -2.44 1.07 5.93
CA ILE A 63 -2.82 2.42 5.48
C ILE A 63 -3.80 3.07 6.47
N ASN A 64 -4.82 2.34 6.91
CA ASN A 64 -5.80 2.84 7.86
C ASN A 64 -5.15 3.13 9.24
N SER A 65 -4.19 2.32 9.65
CA SER A 65 -3.42 2.53 10.88
C SER A 65 -2.50 3.75 10.83
N LEU A 66 -2.04 4.18 9.65
CA LEU A 66 -1.14 5.33 9.49
C LEU A 66 -1.89 6.67 9.34
N ASN A 67 -3.20 6.64 9.04
CA ASN A 67 -4.04 7.82 8.90
C ASN A 67 -4.78 8.21 10.19
N ASN A 68 -4.68 7.39 11.25
CA ASN A 68 -5.17 7.67 12.61
C ASN A 68 -4.04 8.20 13.48
#